data_AF-A0A3D3PKX3-F1
#
_entry.id   AF-A0A3D3PKX3-F1
#
_cell.length_a   1.000
_cell.length_b   1.000
_cell.length_c   1.000
_cell.angle_alpha   90.00
_cell.angle_beta   90.00
_cell.angle_gamma   90.00
#
_symmetry.space_group_name_H-M   'P 1'
#
loop_
_entity.id
_entity.type
_entity.pdbx_description
1 polymer ?
#
loop_
_entity_poly.entity_id
_entity_poly.type
_entity_poly.pdbx_seq_one_letter_code
_entity_poly.pdbx_strand_id
1 'polypeptide(L)'
;PEHGIPKPERTEVLLSRTDGGKFISFFGDLHPSFSGNVVKAMASAKQGYPLVSRVLAQQAPANADDDARFFARLNAGLRATVHAVNRLTPTIVEVVLHAPFAAARFQPGQFFRLQNYESHARLIRGTRMNMEGLALTGAWVDVERGLVACIVLEMGGSADLVAALRPGEPVVLMG
;
A
#
# COMPACT_ATOMS: atom_id res chain seq x y z
N PRO A 1 0.23 32.04 22.22
CA PRO A 1 1.12 31.37 21.23
C PRO A 1 2.08 32.39 20.62
N GLU A 2 3.38 32.09 20.62
CA GLU A 2 4.37 32.88 19.87
C GLU A 2 4.05 32.75 18.37
N HIS A 3 3.68 33.85 17.72
CA HIS A 3 3.27 33.82 16.33
C HIS A 3 4.48 33.78 15.38
N GLY A 4 4.47 32.83 14.44
CA GLY A 4 5.35 32.85 13.27
C GLY A 4 6.78 32.32 13.48
N ILE A 5 7.14 31.84 14.66
CA ILE A 5 8.48 31.32 14.96
C ILE A 5 8.59 29.85 14.50
N PRO A 6 9.60 29.47 13.70
CA PRO A 6 9.77 28.09 13.22
C PRO A 6 10.13 27.06 14.31
N LYS A 7 10.42 27.54 15.53
CA LYS A 7 10.86 26.77 16.69
C LYS A 7 10.25 27.38 17.96
N PRO A 8 8.93 27.24 18.20
CA PRO A 8 8.34 27.68 19.45
C PRO A 8 9.00 26.95 20.63
N GLU A 9 9.18 27.63 21.77
CA GLU A 9 9.75 26.99 22.97
C GLU A 9 8.86 25.85 23.49
N ARG A 10 7.54 25.97 23.29
CA ARG A 10 6.54 24.99 23.69
C ARG A 10 5.75 24.49 22.47
N THR A 11 5.79 23.19 22.24
CA THR A 11 5.07 22.53 21.15
C THR A 11 3.69 22.07 21.60
N GLU A 12 2.64 22.62 21.02
CA GLU A 12 1.24 22.29 21.31
C GLU A 12 0.59 21.58 20.12
N VAL A 13 0.89 20.29 19.93
CA VAL A 13 0.40 19.52 18.76
C VAL A 13 -0.77 18.60 19.05
N LEU A 14 -1.08 18.30 20.32
CA LEU A 14 -2.25 17.51 20.71
C LEU A 14 -3.43 18.45 20.94
N LEU A 15 -4.40 18.46 20.02
CA LEU A 15 -5.49 19.44 20.02
C LEU A 15 -6.75 18.93 20.71
N SER A 16 -6.96 17.62 20.74
CA SER A 16 -8.15 17.03 21.34
C SER A 16 -7.87 15.64 21.90
N ARG A 17 -8.60 15.30 22.97
CA ARG A 17 -8.69 13.97 23.55
C ARG A 17 -10.17 13.58 23.58
N THR A 18 -10.50 12.44 22.99
CA THR A 18 -11.85 11.89 23.06
C THR A 18 -12.03 11.05 24.33
N ASP A 19 -13.29 10.82 24.73
CA ASP A 19 -13.63 10.04 25.94
C ASP A 19 -13.03 8.62 25.92
N GLY A 20 -12.81 8.07 24.72
CA GLY A 20 -12.16 6.77 24.52
C GLY A 20 -10.62 6.78 24.61
N GLY A 21 -10.02 7.87 25.12
CA GLY A 21 -8.56 7.98 25.27
C GLY A 21 -7.79 8.13 23.95
N LYS A 22 -8.50 8.43 22.85
CA LYS A 22 -7.86 8.72 21.55
C LYS A 22 -7.50 10.20 21.49
N PHE A 23 -6.36 10.50 20.88
CA PHE A 23 -5.88 11.86 20.72
C PHE A 23 -5.89 12.24 19.24
N ILE A 24 -6.22 13.50 18.96
CA ILE A 24 -6.08 14.10 17.63
C ILE A 24 -4.93 15.10 17.69
N SER A 25 -3.96 14.90 16.81
CA SER A 25 -2.82 15.80 16.64
C SER A 25 -2.88 16.53 15.32
N PHE A 26 -2.39 17.77 15.28
CA PHE A 26 -2.26 18.55 14.05
C PHE A 26 -0.80 18.95 13.82
N PHE A 27 -0.36 18.81 12.58
CA PHE A 27 0.98 19.12 12.13
C PHE A 27 0.90 19.83 10.78
N GLY A 28 1.95 20.57 10.42
CA GLY A 28 2.06 21.22 9.13
C GLY A 28 2.22 22.74 9.21
N ASP A 29 2.29 23.34 8.04
CA ASP A 29 2.43 24.78 7.80
C ASP A 29 1.12 25.56 7.96
N LEU A 30 0.03 24.88 8.32
CA LEU A 30 -1.21 25.48 8.78
C LEU A 30 -1.35 25.44 10.30
N HIS A 31 -0.41 24.78 11.01
CA HIS A 31 -0.41 24.78 12.47
C HIS A 31 -0.13 26.19 13.00
N PRO A 32 -0.89 26.72 13.99
CA PRO A 32 -0.73 28.09 14.48
C PRO A 32 0.70 28.46 14.88
N SER A 33 1.41 27.53 15.52
CA SER A 33 2.81 27.71 15.94
C SER A 33 3.85 27.45 14.84
N PHE A 34 3.47 26.84 13.72
CA PHE A 34 4.39 26.47 12.63
C PHE A 34 3.91 27.01 11.27
N SER A 35 3.09 28.06 11.26
CA SER A 35 2.45 28.50 10.04
C SER A 35 3.44 29.12 9.04
N GLY A 36 3.28 28.78 7.76
CA GLY A 36 4.03 29.40 6.68
C GLY A 36 4.48 28.45 5.57
N ASN A 37 5.60 27.74 5.76
CA ASN A 37 6.27 27.01 4.68
C ASN A 37 6.60 25.56 5.06
N VAL A 38 7.07 24.79 4.07
CA VAL A 38 7.46 23.39 4.23
C VAL A 38 8.52 23.16 5.31
N VAL A 39 9.44 24.11 5.53
CA VAL A 39 10.46 23.99 6.58
C VAL A 39 9.80 24.01 7.95
N LYS A 40 8.81 24.87 8.15
CA LYS A 40 8.03 24.92 9.40
C LYS A 40 7.12 23.71 9.55
N ALA A 41 6.54 23.21 8.46
CA ALA A 41 5.81 21.94 8.48
C ALA A 41 6.69 20.77 8.97
N MET A 42 7.91 20.66 8.46
CA MET A 42 8.87 19.64 8.92
C MET A 42 9.32 19.89 10.38
N ALA A 43 9.51 21.15 10.78
CA ALA A 43 9.81 21.51 12.17
C ALA A 43 8.68 21.09 13.14
N SER A 44 7.41 21.23 12.72
CA SER A 44 6.25 20.80 13.51
C SER A 44 6.30 19.30 13.81
N ALA A 45 6.61 18.47 12.82
CA ALA A 45 6.74 17.03 12.99
C ALA A 45 7.93 16.69 13.89
N LYS A 46 9.10 17.30 13.64
CA LYS A 46 10.32 17.07 14.42
C LYS A 46 10.18 17.45 15.88
N GLN A 47 9.48 18.54 16.19
CA GLN A 47 9.30 18.97 17.58
C GLN A 47 8.11 18.28 18.26
N GLY A 48 7.09 17.88 17.52
CA GLY A 48 5.88 17.28 18.11
C GLY A 48 5.90 15.75 18.19
N TYR A 49 6.74 15.03 17.44
CA TYR A 49 6.79 13.55 17.55
C TYR A 49 7.04 13.02 18.98
N PRO A 50 7.82 13.66 19.87
CA PRO A 50 8.02 13.15 21.23
C PRO A 50 6.73 13.16 22.07
N LEU A 51 5.78 14.07 21.77
CA LEU A 51 4.45 14.06 22.38
C LEU A 51 3.64 12.85 21.90
N VAL A 52 3.65 12.59 20.59
CA VAL A 52 2.99 11.42 20.00
C VAL A 52 3.59 10.13 20.55
N SER A 53 4.93 10.01 20.62
CA SER A 53 5.62 8.86 21.19
C SER A 53 5.25 8.61 22.66
N ARG A 54 5.11 9.66 23.47
CA ARG A 54 4.68 9.52 24.87
C ARG A 54 3.25 8.99 24.99
N VAL A 55 2.33 9.43 24.13
CA VAL A 55 0.96 8.91 24.09
C VAL A 55 0.95 7.45 23.63
N LEU A 56 1.71 7.12 22.57
CA LEU A 56 1.81 5.74 22.08
C LEU A 56 2.44 4.79 23.12
N ALA A 57 3.44 5.25 23.88
CA ALA A 57 4.09 4.46 24.92
C ALA A 57 3.17 4.12 26.10
N GLN A 58 2.00 4.76 26.22
CA GLN A 58 0.99 4.41 27.22
C GLN A 58 0.16 3.18 26.81
N GLN A 59 0.30 2.70 25.57
CA GLN A 59 -0.41 1.56 25.05
C GLN A 59 0.55 0.40 24.83
N ALA A 60 0.13 -0.80 25.22
CA ALA A 60 0.85 -2.01 24.85
C ALA A 60 0.81 -2.18 23.32
N PRO A 61 1.90 -2.67 22.69
CA PRO A 61 1.89 -3.02 21.28
C PRO A 61 0.74 -3.97 20.95
N ALA A 62 0.00 -3.69 19.87
CA ALA A 62 -1.08 -4.57 19.41
C ALA A 62 -0.56 -5.89 18.82
N ASN A 63 0.73 -5.94 18.46
CA ASN A 63 1.42 -7.15 18.03
C ASN A 63 2.63 -7.37 18.93
N ALA A 64 2.79 -8.59 19.44
CA ALA A 64 3.91 -9.01 20.26
C ALA A 64 5.00 -9.77 19.47
N ASP A 65 4.82 -9.95 18.16
CA ASP A 65 5.86 -10.47 17.28
C ASP A 65 7.12 -9.61 17.34
N ASP A 66 8.28 -10.24 17.21
CA ASP A 66 9.51 -9.52 16.90
C ASP A 66 9.47 -8.88 15.50
N ASP A 67 10.35 -7.90 15.29
CA ASP A 67 10.42 -7.15 14.03
C ASP A 67 10.60 -8.08 12.80
N ALA A 68 11.42 -9.13 12.92
CA ALA A 68 11.70 -10.02 11.80
C ALA A 68 10.45 -10.81 11.37
N ARG A 69 9.71 -11.37 12.34
CA ARG A 69 8.43 -12.05 12.10
C ARG A 69 7.38 -11.10 11.56
N PHE A 70 7.30 -9.89 12.11
CA PHE A 70 6.38 -8.87 11.65
C PHE A 70 6.64 -8.50 10.18
N PHE A 71 7.88 -8.18 9.83
CA PHE A 71 8.24 -7.85 8.45
C PHE A 71 8.11 -9.04 7.50
N ALA A 72 8.40 -10.26 7.94
CA ALA A 72 8.17 -11.46 7.13
C ALA A 72 6.69 -11.62 6.79
N ARG A 73 5.80 -11.45 7.77
CA ARG A 73 4.34 -11.50 7.57
C ARG A 73 3.85 -10.40 6.64
N LEU A 74 4.33 -9.16 6.81
CA LEU A 74 3.99 -8.05 5.92
C LEU A 74 4.47 -8.30 4.48
N ASN A 75 5.71 -8.77 4.30
CA ASN A 75 6.24 -9.06 2.98
C ASN A 75 5.46 -10.19 2.30
N ALA A 76 5.11 -11.25 3.03
CA ALA A 76 4.32 -12.36 2.50
C ALA A 76 2.89 -11.96 2.13
N GLY A 77 2.29 -10.99 2.85
CA GLY A 77 0.91 -10.56 2.62
C GLY A 77 0.74 -9.38 1.66
N LEU A 78 1.71 -8.45 1.62
CA LEU A 78 1.66 -7.21 0.82
C LEU A 78 2.39 -7.31 -0.53
N ARG A 79 3.18 -8.35 -0.77
CA ARG A 79 3.82 -8.57 -2.08
C ARG A 79 3.10 -9.68 -2.81
N ALA A 80 2.25 -9.30 -3.76
CA ALA A 80 1.59 -10.26 -4.62
C ALA A 80 2.59 -10.89 -5.60
N THR A 81 2.42 -12.18 -5.86
CA THR A 81 3.21 -12.92 -6.85
C THR A 81 2.30 -13.71 -7.77
N VAL A 82 2.69 -13.86 -9.02
CA VAL A 82 1.93 -14.67 -9.98
C VAL A 82 1.97 -16.14 -9.55
N HIS A 83 0.80 -16.75 -9.36
CA HIS A 83 0.68 -18.19 -9.11
C HIS A 83 0.59 -18.95 -10.43
N ALA A 84 -0.31 -18.52 -11.32
CA ALA A 84 -0.52 -19.14 -12.62
C ALA A 84 -1.06 -18.12 -13.62
N VAL A 85 -0.85 -18.40 -14.91
CA VAL A 85 -1.45 -17.67 -16.02
C VAL A 85 -2.08 -18.71 -16.95
N ASN A 86 -3.40 -18.68 -17.07
CA ASN A 86 -4.18 -19.66 -17.80
C ASN A 86 -4.85 -18.98 -18.99
N ARG A 87 -4.57 -19.45 -20.21
CA ARG A 87 -5.27 -18.98 -21.40
C ARG A 87 -6.61 -19.70 -21.53
N LEU A 88 -7.70 -18.97 -21.39
CA LEU A 88 -9.06 -19.53 -21.46
C LEU A 88 -9.59 -19.53 -22.90
N THR A 89 -9.28 -18.48 -23.66
CA THR A 89 -9.63 -18.34 -25.07
C THR A 89 -8.49 -17.61 -25.81
N PRO A 90 -8.57 -17.44 -27.15
CA PRO A 90 -7.60 -16.61 -27.87
C PRO A 90 -7.49 -15.16 -27.39
N THR A 91 -8.49 -14.63 -26.67
CA THR A 91 -8.52 -13.23 -26.21
C THR A 91 -8.76 -13.07 -24.70
N ILE A 92 -8.88 -14.18 -23.96
CA ILE A 92 -9.17 -14.17 -22.52
C ILE A 92 -8.09 -14.95 -21.78
N VAL A 93 -7.49 -14.27 -20.80
CA VAL A 93 -6.47 -14.82 -19.91
C VAL A 93 -6.95 -14.70 -18.47
N GLU A 94 -6.87 -15.78 -17.71
CA GLU A 94 -6.97 -15.77 -16.26
C GLU A 94 -5.55 -15.64 -15.68
N VAL A 95 -5.37 -14.66 -14.78
CA VAL A 95 -4.17 -14.56 -13.96
C VAL A 95 -4.54 -14.87 -12.53
N VAL A 96 -3.92 -15.91 -11.97
CA VAL A 96 -4.06 -16.29 -10.57
C VAL A 96 -2.87 -15.75 -9.82
N LEU A 97 -3.12 -14.98 -8.77
CA LEU A 97 -2.13 -14.29 -7.97
C LEU A 97 -2.17 -14.83 -6.54
N HIS A 98 -1.01 -15.10 -5.97
CA HIS A 98 -0.87 -15.31 -4.53
C HIS A 98 -0.78 -13.94 -3.85
N ALA A 99 -1.86 -13.55 -3.19
CA ALA A 99 -2.03 -12.27 -2.51
C ALA A 99 -2.92 -12.46 -1.24
N PRO A 100 -2.37 -13.02 -0.15
CA PRO A 100 -3.17 -13.46 0.99
C PRO A 100 -4.02 -12.37 1.65
N PHE A 101 -3.48 -11.15 1.79
CA PHE A 101 -4.22 -10.06 2.42
C PHE A 101 -5.35 -9.54 1.52
N ALA A 102 -5.14 -9.52 0.20
CA ALA A 102 -6.16 -9.16 -0.76
C ALA A 102 -7.27 -10.21 -0.80
N ALA A 103 -6.91 -11.51 -0.86
CA ALA A 103 -7.87 -12.61 -0.83
C ALA A 103 -8.76 -12.58 0.43
N ALA A 104 -8.17 -12.33 1.61
CA ALA A 104 -8.90 -12.30 2.88
C ALA A 104 -9.86 -11.11 3.03
N ARG A 105 -9.67 -10.04 2.25
CA ARG A 105 -10.47 -8.81 2.33
C ARG A 105 -11.42 -8.62 1.15
N PHE A 106 -11.30 -9.46 0.12
CA PHE A 106 -12.10 -9.35 -1.09
C PHE A 106 -13.59 -9.55 -0.81
N GLN A 107 -14.42 -8.76 -1.47
CA GLN A 107 -15.87 -8.80 -1.47
C GLN A 107 -16.39 -8.71 -2.90
N PRO A 108 -17.51 -9.39 -3.24
CA PRO A 108 -18.10 -9.30 -4.56
C PRO A 108 -18.35 -7.86 -5.01
N GLY A 109 -17.96 -7.54 -6.24
CA GLY A 109 -18.07 -6.19 -6.83
C GLY A 109 -16.80 -5.34 -6.71
N GLN A 110 -15.78 -5.80 -5.99
CA GLN A 110 -14.48 -5.14 -5.97
C GLN A 110 -13.65 -5.43 -7.23
N PHE A 111 -12.77 -4.50 -7.56
CA PHE A 111 -11.81 -4.58 -8.64
C PHE A 111 -10.41 -4.42 -8.10
N PHE A 112 -9.44 -4.98 -8.82
CA PHE A 112 -8.02 -4.80 -8.54
C PHE A 112 -7.35 -4.03 -9.65
N ARG A 113 -6.33 -3.24 -9.30
CA ARG A 113 -5.37 -2.70 -10.24
C ARG A 113 -4.13 -3.59 -10.27
N LEU A 114 -3.86 -4.21 -11.40
CA LEU A 114 -2.69 -5.06 -11.66
C LEU A 114 -1.61 -4.29 -12.43
N GLN A 115 -0.35 -4.44 -12.02
CA GLN A 115 0.81 -3.90 -12.74
C GLN A 115 2.06 -4.76 -12.47
N ASN A 116 2.94 -4.94 -13.45
CA ASN A 116 4.28 -5.50 -13.18
C ASN A 116 5.25 -4.41 -12.68
N TYR A 117 6.41 -4.85 -12.20
CA TYR A 117 7.48 -3.93 -11.82
C TYR A 117 8.40 -3.65 -13.02
N GLU A 118 8.70 -2.39 -13.28
CA GLU A 118 9.62 -1.99 -14.35
C GLU A 118 11.00 -2.67 -14.22
N SER A 119 11.52 -2.78 -12.99
CA SER A 119 12.80 -3.42 -12.69
C SER A 119 12.84 -4.92 -13.07
N HIS A 120 11.68 -5.57 -13.10
CA HIS A 120 11.52 -6.98 -13.45
C HIS A 120 10.99 -7.17 -14.89
N ALA A 121 10.51 -6.10 -15.52
CA ALA A 121 9.97 -6.14 -16.87
C ALA A 121 11.05 -6.51 -17.91
N ARG A 122 10.68 -7.42 -18.81
CA ARG A 122 11.56 -7.91 -19.88
C ARG A 122 11.93 -6.78 -20.84
N LEU A 123 13.17 -6.78 -21.31
CA LEU A 123 13.61 -5.94 -22.42
C LEU A 123 13.53 -6.77 -23.72
N ILE A 124 12.68 -6.38 -24.65
CA ILE A 124 12.51 -7.06 -25.93
C ILE A 124 12.74 -6.04 -27.04
N ARG A 125 13.72 -6.29 -27.91
CA ARG A 125 14.08 -5.40 -29.03
C ARG A 125 14.31 -3.94 -28.59
N GLY A 126 14.90 -3.73 -27.42
CA GLY A 126 15.17 -2.40 -26.86
C GLY A 126 13.99 -1.74 -26.14
N THR A 127 12.80 -2.37 -26.11
CA THR A 127 11.61 -1.85 -25.42
C THR A 127 11.39 -2.58 -24.10
N ARG A 128 11.19 -1.82 -23.02
CA ARG A 128 10.83 -2.36 -21.71
C ARG A 128 9.34 -2.73 -21.70
N MET A 129 9.04 -3.99 -21.45
CA MET A 129 7.67 -4.52 -21.40
C MET A 129 7.01 -4.26 -20.04
N ASN A 130 7.00 -2.99 -19.64
CA ASN A 130 6.33 -2.52 -18.45
C ASN A 130 4.85 -2.27 -18.75
N MET A 131 3.99 -2.71 -17.85
CA MET A 131 2.55 -2.55 -17.97
C MET A 131 2.09 -1.24 -17.31
N GLU A 132 1.06 -0.65 -17.88
CA GLU A 132 0.24 0.31 -17.14
C GLU A 132 -0.63 -0.42 -16.11
N GLY A 133 -1.22 0.34 -15.17
CA GLY A 133 -2.15 -0.25 -14.21
C GLY A 133 -3.45 -0.68 -14.88
N LEU A 134 -3.73 -1.97 -14.91
CA LEU A 134 -4.96 -2.54 -15.45
C LEU A 134 -6.00 -2.71 -14.35
N ALA A 135 -7.19 -2.12 -14.52
CA ALA A 135 -8.33 -2.41 -13.67
C ALA A 135 -8.98 -3.74 -14.09
N LEU A 136 -8.97 -4.72 -13.21
CA LEU A 136 -9.44 -6.08 -13.44
C LEU A 136 -10.46 -6.47 -12.37
N THR A 137 -11.57 -7.05 -12.79
CA THR A 137 -12.55 -7.62 -11.85
C THR A 137 -11.96 -8.88 -11.21
N GLY A 138 -12.11 -9.02 -9.89
CA GLY A 138 -11.82 -10.28 -9.22
C GLY A 138 -12.85 -11.33 -9.62
N ALA A 139 -12.41 -12.45 -10.20
CA ALA A 139 -13.28 -13.52 -10.66
C ALA A 139 -13.63 -14.49 -9.53
N TRP A 140 -12.63 -14.90 -8.76
CA TRP A 140 -12.80 -15.73 -7.57
C TRP A 140 -11.62 -15.53 -6.62
N VAL A 141 -11.80 -15.92 -5.35
CA VAL A 141 -10.75 -15.95 -4.33
C VAL A 141 -10.76 -17.29 -3.61
N ASP A 142 -9.57 -17.75 -3.24
CA ASP A 142 -9.36 -18.86 -2.32
C ASP A 142 -8.64 -18.30 -1.09
N VAL A 143 -9.39 -18.10 -0.02
CA VAL A 143 -8.88 -17.46 1.21
C VAL A 143 -7.87 -18.36 1.92
N GLU A 144 -8.08 -19.68 1.89
CA GLU A 144 -7.21 -20.64 2.57
C GLU A 144 -5.83 -20.70 1.90
N ARG A 145 -5.80 -20.67 0.56
CA ARG A 145 -4.57 -20.67 -0.23
C ARG A 145 -4.02 -19.27 -0.51
N GLY A 146 -4.73 -18.22 -0.11
CA GLY A 146 -4.36 -16.83 -0.36
C GLY A 146 -4.33 -16.45 -1.84
N LEU A 147 -5.20 -17.05 -2.66
CA LEU A 147 -5.23 -16.84 -4.11
C LEU A 147 -6.35 -15.89 -4.52
N VAL A 148 -6.05 -15.06 -5.51
CA VAL A 148 -7.00 -14.17 -6.19
C VAL A 148 -6.88 -14.43 -7.68
N ALA A 149 -8.00 -14.71 -8.35
CA ALA A 149 -8.03 -14.78 -9.80
C ALA A 149 -8.64 -13.52 -10.40
N CYS A 150 -8.01 -13.02 -11.44
CA CYS A 150 -8.49 -11.92 -12.26
C CYS A 150 -8.61 -12.38 -13.71
N ILE A 151 -9.65 -11.91 -14.40
CA ILE A 151 -9.85 -12.16 -15.83
C ILE A 151 -9.44 -10.93 -16.61
N VAL A 152 -8.65 -11.15 -17.66
CA VAL A 152 -8.13 -10.13 -18.56
C VAL A 152 -8.64 -10.40 -19.97
N LEU A 153 -9.21 -9.36 -20.58
CA LEU A 153 -9.54 -9.32 -21.99
C LEU A 153 -8.37 -8.65 -22.73
N GLU A 154 -7.75 -9.37 -23.67
CA GLU A 154 -6.62 -8.91 -24.49
C GLU A 154 -7.09 -7.90 -25.54
N MET A 155 -7.34 -6.67 -25.09
CA MET A 155 -7.87 -5.55 -25.89
C MET A 155 -6.85 -4.41 -26.03
N GLY A 156 -5.61 -4.59 -25.58
CA GLY A 156 -4.58 -3.56 -25.61
C GLY A 156 -3.23 -4.05 -25.07
N GLY A 157 -2.17 -3.30 -25.35
CA GLY A 157 -0.79 -3.75 -25.12
C GLY A 157 -0.50 -4.22 -23.68
N SER A 158 -0.95 -3.48 -22.66
CA SER A 158 -0.77 -3.90 -21.26
C SER A 158 -1.51 -5.20 -20.94
N ALA A 159 -2.69 -5.42 -21.52
CA ALA A 159 -3.48 -6.64 -21.34
C ALA A 159 -2.78 -7.85 -21.98
N ASP A 160 -2.20 -7.68 -23.17
CA ASP A 160 -1.42 -8.72 -23.86
C ASP A 160 -0.17 -9.12 -23.06
N LEU A 161 0.42 -8.17 -22.33
CA LEU A 161 1.58 -8.44 -21.47
C LEU A 161 1.24 -9.31 -20.25
N VAL A 162 -0.02 -9.38 -19.81
CA VAL A 162 -0.42 -10.27 -18.71
C VAL A 162 -0.15 -11.73 -19.05
N ALA A 163 -0.39 -12.13 -20.31
CA ALA A 163 -0.13 -13.49 -20.79
C ALA A 163 1.36 -13.89 -20.71
N ALA A 164 2.27 -12.90 -20.64
CA ALA A 164 3.71 -13.11 -20.59
C ALA A 164 4.28 -13.15 -19.16
N LEU A 165 3.45 -12.92 -18.14
CA LEU A 165 3.85 -13.03 -16.74
C LEU A 165 4.19 -14.49 -16.39
N ARG A 166 5.15 -14.68 -15.49
CA ARG A 166 5.60 -16.03 -15.09
C ARG A 166 5.23 -16.33 -13.65
N PRO A 167 4.95 -17.60 -13.30
CA PRO A 167 4.83 -18.03 -11.91
C PRO A 167 6.03 -17.55 -11.06
N GLY A 168 5.75 -17.04 -9.87
CA GLY A 168 6.71 -16.47 -8.94
C GLY A 168 7.10 -15.01 -9.22
N GLU A 169 6.70 -14.43 -10.36
CA GLU A 169 7.01 -13.03 -10.67
C GLU A 169 6.25 -12.09 -9.73
N PRO A 170 6.94 -11.12 -9.08
CA PRO A 170 6.27 -10.15 -8.21
C PRO A 170 5.49 -9.15 -9.05
N VAL A 171 4.30 -8.79 -8.58
CA VAL A 171 3.41 -7.81 -9.22
C VAL A 171 2.77 -6.91 -8.17
N VAL A 172 2.30 -5.76 -8.61
CA VAL A 172 1.45 -4.88 -7.83
C VAL A 172 0.00 -5.31 -8.03
N LEU A 173 -0.69 -5.63 -6.95
CA LEU A 173 -2.13 -5.86 -6.91
C LEU A 173 -2.74 -4.93 -5.85
N MET A 174 -3.51 -3.93 -6.28
CA MET A 174 -4.13 -2.94 -5.37
C MET A 174 -5.65 -2.96 -5.51
N GLY A 175 -6.37 -3.17 -4.40
CA GLY A 175 -7.83 -3.19 -4.36
C GLY A 175 -8.35 -3.62 -3.00
#